data_AF-A0A937NYY5-F1
#
_entry.id   AF-A0A937NYY5-F1
#
_cell.length_a   1.000
_cell.length_b   1.000
_cell.length_c   1.000
_cell.angle_alpha   90.00
_cell.angle_beta   90.00
_cell.angle_gamma   90.00
#
_symmetry.space_group_name_H-M   'P 1'
#
loop_
_entity.id
_entity.type
_entity.pdbx_description
1 polymer ?
#
loop_
_entity_poly.entity_id
_entity_poly.type
_entity_poly.pdbx_seq_one_letter_code
_entity_poly.pdbx_strand_id
1 'polypeptide(L)'
;MHKLLRDTPGEEMLLLGNEAIARGALEAGVSFTTCYPGTPSSEIPENFFKISRETDLYFEYSTNEKVAMEVAAGAAVSGLRTMVTMKHVGLNVAADPLMTLAYVGVRGGMVIINADDPSLFSSQNEQDNRYYARLSGLPMLEPTNTQEMKDMTVAAFDLSEELQLPVIIRTTTRLAHIRGPVVLGELKPIKTSAHFQKKPFHFVTVPAVSRNLHKLLLERYDQASEKSDSGSYNQIIGDGKWGIVANGVSFNYVSDAVSDLGIKDKVSILKLGFSWPMPQDLCIRFLKQVDKVLVIEELEPINENELKAIAQENGILIPIKGKGVGALSRLYEYDPGMVRKAVAQYFGVDYTPYEMLDMSDIPQLPGRPPNLCAGCPHRATYYAVKQVYGTDAIYPTDIGCYTLGVLPPISMADFVICMGSSVSSGCGFSKATDQKVVSFIGDSTFFHSGITGLVNAVHNNHKFTLVILDNGTTAMTGHQIHPGVDTAPMGIERTRISIENLVRGIGVEDIHVVKPFKLKKTMEAVKSAMEYDGISVIISQELCPLFAKATGQFKKARPFYINHSKCKNHRDCINLLACPAMYLDGDRVVIDKNLCIGCSVCAQVCPENAILPLKA
;
A
#
# COMPACT_ATOMS: atom_id res chain seq x y z
N MET A 1 25.45 8.89 9.03
CA MET A 1 24.43 9.87 9.40
C MET A 1 23.41 9.94 8.30
N HIS A 2 22.26 9.32 8.54
CA HIS A 2 21.09 9.38 7.66
C HIS A 2 20.73 10.83 7.32
N LYS A 3 20.39 11.13 6.06
CA LYS A 3 20.18 12.52 5.61
C LYS A 3 19.11 13.29 6.41
N LEU A 4 18.07 12.58 6.88
CA LEU A 4 16.98 13.18 7.66
C LEU A 4 17.36 13.53 9.10
N LEU A 5 18.52 13.06 9.60
CA LEU A 5 19.05 13.39 10.92
C LEU A 5 19.88 14.67 10.94
N ARG A 6 19.95 15.39 9.81
CA ARG A 6 20.68 16.66 9.73
C ARG A 6 19.98 17.73 10.57
N ASP A 7 20.61 18.15 11.66
CA ASP A 7 20.07 19.18 12.56
C ASP A 7 20.60 20.56 12.17
N THR A 8 20.08 21.08 11.06
CA THR A 8 20.40 22.43 10.53
C THR A 8 19.12 23.21 10.29
N PRO A 9 18.46 23.71 11.35
CA PRO A 9 17.22 24.47 11.23
C PRO A 9 17.37 25.64 10.26
N GLY A 10 16.36 25.85 9.41
CA GLY A 10 16.35 26.88 8.38
C GLY A 10 17.04 26.49 7.07
N GLU A 11 17.77 25.37 7.03
CA GLU A 11 18.28 24.83 5.77
C GLU A 11 17.14 24.24 4.92
N GLU A 12 17.25 24.40 3.60
CA GLU A 12 16.34 23.77 2.66
C GLU A 12 16.94 22.45 2.14
N MET A 13 16.14 21.39 2.19
CA MET A 13 16.50 20.07 1.65
C MET A 13 15.44 19.59 0.66
N LEU A 14 15.88 19.08 -0.49
CA LEU A 14 14.98 18.44 -1.44
C LEU A 14 14.58 17.05 -0.92
N LEU A 15 13.32 16.89 -0.54
CA LEU A 15 12.78 15.66 0.03
C LEU A 15 11.64 15.09 -0.81
N LEU A 16 11.55 13.76 -0.84
CA LEU A 16 10.33 13.06 -1.23
C LEU A 16 9.21 13.37 -0.23
N GLY A 17 7.94 13.36 -0.63
CA GLY A 17 6.82 13.58 0.29
C GLY A 17 6.85 12.65 1.51
N ASN A 18 7.09 11.36 1.29
CA ASN A 18 7.30 10.39 2.37
C ASN A 18 8.52 10.71 3.26
N GLU A 19 9.61 11.23 2.69
CA GLU A 19 10.77 11.67 3.47
C GLU A 19 10.46 12.93 4.30
N ALA A 20 9.60 13.81 3.80
CA ALA A 20 9.14 14.98 4.52
C ALA A 20 8.26 14.61 5.72
N ILE A 21 7.38 13.61 5.58
CA ILE A 21 6.63 13.03 6.71
C ILE A 21 7.58 12.43 7.74
N ALA A 22 8.55 11.61 7.31
CA ALA A 22 9.54 11.03 8.20
C ALA A 22 10.35 12.13 8.92
N ARG A 23 10.75 13.19 8.20
CA ARG A 23 11.42 14.35 8.79
C ARG A 23 10.55 15.05 9.83
N GLY A 24 9.28 15.31 9.53
CA GLY A 24 8.34 15.95 10.46
C GLY A 24 8.15 15.13 11.73
N ALA A 25 8.15 13.80 11.64
CA ALA A 25 8.09 12.94 12.82
C ALA A 25 9.34 13.06 13.69
N LEU A 26 10.54 13.15 13.09
CA LEU A 26 11.80 13.37 13.82
C LEU A 26 11.82 14.75 14.49
N GLU A 27 11.38 15.79 13.78
CA GLU A 27 11.21 17.14 14.35
C GLU A 27 10.17 17.15 15.48
N ALA A 28 9.19 16.26 15.43
CA ALA A 28 8.23 16.05 16.51
C ALA A 28 8.77 15.20 17.67
N GLY A 29 9.99 14.63 17.58
CA GLY A 29 10.55 13.76 18.61
C GLY A 29 9.83 12.41 18.70
N VAL A 30 9.37 11.88 17.56
CA VAL A 30 8.83 10.51 17.48
C VAL A 30 9.86 9.54 18.05
N SER A 31 9.40 8.60 18.87
CA SER A 31 10.29 7.62 19.51
C SER A 31 9.98 6.18 19.19
N PHE A 32 8.77 5.92 18.71
CA PHE A 32 8.31 4.57 18.40
C PHE A 32 7.59 4.55 17.06
N THR A 33 8.04 3.74 16.13
CA THR A 33 7.46 3.67 14.78
C THR A 33 7.20 2.22 14.38
N THR A 34 6.03 1.96 13.79
CA THR A 34 5.61 0.62 13.34
C THR A 34 4.99 0.69 11.95
N CYS A 35 5.10 -0.40 11.19
CA CYS A 35 4.31 -0.54 9.96
C CYS A 35 4.18 -2.00 9.54
N TYR A 36 3.14 -2.31 8.78
CA TYR A 36 3.24 -3.32 7.74
C TYR A 36 3.51 -2.59 6.42
N PRO A 37 4.48 -3.02 5.61
CA PRO A 37 4.90 -2.24 4.45
C PRO A 37 3.82 -2.23 3.37
N GLY A 38 3.50 -1.03 2.87
CA GLY A 38 2.57 -0.82 1.77
C GLY A 38 2.96 0.40 0.94
N THR A 39 2.88 0.31 -0.39
CA THR A 39 3.02 1.46 -1.29
C THR A 39 1.65 2.14 -1.40
N PRO A 40 1.55 3.48 -1.36
CA PRO A 40 2.61 4.47 -1.55
C PRO A 40 3.26 5.03 -0.27
N SER A 41 3.15 4.38 0.90
CA SER A 41 3.78 4.85 2.14
C SER A 41 5.15 4.22 2.44
N SER A 42 5.73 3.43 1.52
CA SER A 42 6.82 2.48 1.79
C SER A 42 8.14 3.14 2.20
N GLU A 43 8.40 4.35 1.71
CA GLU A 43 9.64 5.06 1.98
C GLU A 43 9.67 5.60 3.42
N ILE A 44 8.52 5.86 4.05
CA ILE A 44 8.46 6.32 5.45
C ILE A 44 9.10 5.27 6.40
N PRO A 45 8.60 4.02 6.47
CA PRO A 45 9.19 2.99 7.31
C PRO A 45 10.59 2.58 6.84
N GLU A 46 10.92 2.69 5.54
CA GLU A 46 12.29 2.44 5.09
C GLU A 46 13.28 3.47 5.68
N ASN A 47 12.90 4.74 5.74
CA ASN A 47 13.70 5.77 6.39
C ASN A 47 13.83 5.48 7.90
N PHE A 48 12.73 5.18 8.60
CA PHE A 48 12.80 4.86 10.03
C PHE A 48 13.63 3.61 10.33
N PHE A 49 13.57 2.57 9.49
CA PHE A 49 14.42 1.41 9.61
C PHE A 49 15.92 1.76 9.54
N LYS A 50 16.31 2.69 8.65
CA LYS A 50 17.69 3.16 8.56
C LYS A 50 18.05 4.03 9.77
N ILE A 51 17.17 4.94 10.15
CA ILE A 51 17.37 5.87 11.27
C ILE A 51 17.46 5.16 12.62
N SER A 52 16.69 4.10 12.85
CA SER A 52 16.73 3.32 14.09
C SER A 52 18.06 2.58 14.29
N ARG A 53 18.91 2.50 13.28
CA ARG A 53 20.28 1.96 13.38
C ARG A 53 21.32 3.01 13.75
N GLU A 54 20.92 4.28 13.76
CA GLU A 54 21.77 5.44 14.02
C GLU A 54 21.29 6.26 15.23
N THR A 55 20.14 5.92 15.82
CA THR A 55 19.48 6.66 16.91
C THR A 55 18.79 5.71 17.90
N ASP A 56 18.31 6.25 19.02
CA ASP A 56 17.54 5.49 20.01
C ASP A 56 16.03 5.34 19.65
N LEU A 57 15.63 5.77 18.45
CA LEU A 57 14.26 5.56 17.95
C LEU A 57 14.00 4.07 17.75
N TYR A 58 12.87 3.59 18.28
CA TYR A 58 12.42 2.23 18.03
C TYR A 58 11.66 2.15 16.70
N PHE A 59 12.04 1.19 15.86
CA PHE A 59 11.33 0.86 14.64
C PHE A 59 11.13 -0.66 14.52
N GLU A 60 9.94 -1.07 14.10
CA GLU A 60 9.71 -2.44 13.65
C GLU A 60 8.77 -2.53 12.44
N TYR A 61 9.04 -3.53 11.59
CA TYR A 61 8.05 -4.06 10.68
C TYR A 61 7.20 -5.08 11.45
N SER A 62 5.92 -4.77 11.64
CA SER A 62 4.96 -5.65 12.30
C SER A 62 4.35 -6.65 11.30
N THR A 63 3.66 -7.67 11.80
CA THR A 63 3.13 -8.77 10.97
C THR A 63 1.99 -8.35 10.06
N ASN A 64 1.19 -7.38 10.48
CA ASN A 64 0.13 -6.72 9.72
C ASN A 64 -0.18 -5.35 10.37
N GLU A 65 -1.05 -4.56 9.75
CA GLU A 65 -1.37 -3.21 10.20
C GLU A 65 -2.13 -3.20 11.52
N LYS A 66 -2.91 -4.24 11.82
CA LYS A 66 -3.57 -4.41 13.12
C LYS A 66 -2.53 -4.47 14.24
N VAL A 67 -1.54 -5.36 14.12
CA VAL A 67 -0.47 -5.49 15.10
C VAL A 67 0.38 -4.21 15.15
N ALA A 68 0.69 -3.60 14.00
CA ALA A 68 1.41 -2.33 13.96
C ALA A 68 0.70 -1.23 14.77
N MET A 69 -0.62 -1.11 14.59
CA MET A 69 -1.48 -0.17 15.32
C MET A 69 -1.51 -0.49 16.82
N GLU A 70 -1.68 -1.75 17.21
CA GLU A 70 -1.75 -2.17 18.62
C GLU A 70 -0.43 -1.93 19.36
N VAL A 71 0.71 -2.25 18.72
CA VAL A 71 2.04 -2.00 19.29
C VAL A 71 2.27 -0.49 19.47
N ALA A 72 1.98 0.32 18.44
CA ALA A 72 2.09 1.78 18.53
C ALA A 72 1.14 2.36 19.59
N ALA A 73 -0.08 1.83 19.70
CA ALA A 73 -1.06 2.25 20.71
C ALA A 73 -0.57 1.97 22.13
N GLY A 74 0.01 0.79 22.38
CA GLY A 74 0.57 0.44 23.70
C GLY A 74 1.67 1.42 24.14
N ALA A 75 2.56 1.80 23.22
CA ALA A 75 3.59 2.80 23.46
C ALA A 75 2.99 4.22 23.63
N ALA A 76 2.01 4.61 22.80
CA ALA A 76 1.36 5.91 22.88
C ALA A 76 0.60 6.13 24.19
N VAL A 77 -0.17 5.13 24.64
CA VAL A 77 -0.89 5.16 25.91
C VAL A 77 0.08 5.22 27.09
N SER A 78 1.30 4.69 26.94
CA SER A 78 2.35 4.79 27.96
C SER A 78 2.99 6.19 28.03
N GLY A 79 2.78 7.05 27.03
CA GLY A 79 3.29 8.42 26.99
C GLY A 79 4.50 8.64 26.08
N LEU A 80 4.68 7.79 25.06
CA LEU A 80 5.65 7.96 23.98
C LEU A 80 4.97 8.53 22.73
N ARG A 81 5.71 9.29 21.92
CA ARG A 81 5.22 9.75 20.61
C ARG A 81 5.40 8.62 19.60
N THR A 82 4.31 8.20 18.97
CA THR A 82 4.30 7.05 18.07
C THR A 82 3.79 7.38 16.67
N MET A 83 4.34 6.70 15.67
CA MET A 83 3.82 6.75 14.31
C MET A 83 3.55 5.33 13.81
N VAL A 84 2.36 5.11 13.28
CA VAL A 84 2.05 3.91 12.51
C VAL A 84 1.81 4.33 11.06
N THR A 85 2.43 3.60 10.13
CA THR A 85 2.30 3.91 8.70
C THR A 85 1.64 2.75 7.96
N MET A 86 0.75 3.08 7.03
CA MET A 86 0.09 2.11 6.17
C MET A 86 -0.47 2.78 4.92
N LYS A 87 -0.71 1.98 3.89
CA LYS A 87 -1.57 2.39 2.76
C LYS A 87 -3.05 2.23 3.13
N HIS A 88 -3.94 2.72 2.27
CA HIS A 88 -5.37 2.80 2.60
C HIS A 88 -6.03 1.49 3.03
N VAL A 89 -5.80 0.39 2.31
CA VAL A 89 -6.37 -0.92 2.68
C VAL A 89 -5.78 -1.48 3.98
N GLY A 90 -4.60 -1.02 4.37
CA GLY A 90 -4.01 -1.39 5.65
C GLY A 90 -4.86 -0.89 6.81
N LEU A 91 -5.54 0.24 6.64
CA LEU A 91 -6.49 0.73 7.64
C LEU A 91 -7.74 -0.16 7.76
N ASN A 92 -8.05 -0.97 6.75
CA ASN A 92 -9.11 -1.99 6.86
C ASN A 92 -8.71 -3.08 7.84
N VAL A 93 -7.45 -3.52 7.78
CA VAL A 93 -6.88 -4.51 8.70
C VAL A 93 -6.78 -3.92 10.11
N ALA A 94 -6.36 -2.67 10.22
CA ALA A 94 -6.25 -1.94 11.48
C ALA A 94 -7.57 -1.33 11.98
N ALA A 95 -8.70 -1.54 11.31
CA ALA A 95 -9.97 -0.89 11.65
C ALA A 95 -10.45 -1.25 13.06
N ASP A 96 -10.33 -2.51 13.45
CA ASP A 96 -10.74 -3.01 14.76
C ASP A 96 -10.01 -2.30 15.92
N PRO A 97 -8.66 -2.28 15.98
CA PRO A 97 -7.98 -1.50 17.00
C PRO A 97 -8.20 0.01 16.84
N LEU A 98 -8.33 0.55 15.62
CA LEU A 98 -8.58 1.98 15.39
C LEU A 98 -9.87 2.46 16.09
N MET A 99 -10.98 1.73 15.90
CA MET A 99 -12.27 2.11 16.47
C MET A 99 -12.25 2.12 18.00
N THR A 100 -11.59 1.13 18.61
CA THR A 100 -11.46 1.08 20.07
C THR A 100 -10.48 2.12 20.59
N LEU A 101 -9.38 2.36 19.84
CA LEU A 101 -8.37 3.35 20.19
C LEU A 101 -8.91 4.77 20.21
N ALA A 102 -9.85 5.10 19.32
CA ALA A 102 -10.53 6.40 19.34
C ALA A 102 -11.28 6.65 20.67
N TYR A 103 -11.83 5.59 21.29
CA TYR A 103 -12.54 5.70 22.56
C TYR A 103 -11.56 5.87 23.73
N VAL A 104 -10.55 4.99 23.82
CA VAL A 104 -9.61 5.03 24.94
C VAL A 104 -8.62 6.18 24.83
N GLY A 105 -8.35 6.67 23.63
CA GLY A 105 -7.40 7.74 23.37
C GLY A 105 -5.94 7.34 23.63
N VAL A 106 -5.07 8.33 23.55
CA VAL A 106 -3.61 8.20 23.74
C VAL A 106 -3.10 9.23 24.74
N ARG A 107 -1.85 9.06 25.20
CA ARG A 107 -1.22 10.00 26.15
C ARG A 107 -0.02 10.72 25.58
N GLY A 108 0.85 10.00 24.88
CA GLY A 108 1.80 10.59 23.95
C GLY A 108 1.14 10.71 22.58
N GLY A 109 1.63 11.64 21.76
CA GLY A 109 1.05 11.88 20.45
C GLY A 109 1.17 10.65 19.56
N MET A 110 0.09 10.27 18.90
CA MET A 110 0.05 9.16 17.97
C MET A 110 -0.42 9.64 16.60
N VAL A 111 0.43 9.45 15.60
CA VAL A 111 0.14 9.80 14.22
C VAL A 111 -0.06 8.53 13.39
N ILE A 112 -1.18 8.47 12.68
CA ILE A 112 -1.51 7.40 11.73
C ILE A 112 -1.30 7.97 10.34
N ILE A 113 -0.26 7.52 9.64
CA ILE A 113 -0.08 7.86 8.23
C ILE A 113 -0.91 6.91 7.38
N ASN A 114 -1.77 7.50 6.57
CA ASN A 114 -2.67 6.81 5.68
C ASN A 114 -2.43 7.28 4.24
N ALA A 115 -1.79 6.43 3.45
CA ALA A 115 -1.48 6.76 2.08
C ALA A 115 -2.50 6.10 1.13
N ASP A 116 -3.44 6.89 0.63
CA ASP A 116 -4.44 6.47 -0.34
C ASP A 116 -3.83 6.36 -1.75
N ASP A 117 -4.36 5.43 -2.55
CA ASP A 117 -3.87 5.17 -3.92
C ASP A 117 -4.98 5.36 -4.98
N PRO A 118 -5.45 6.61 -5.21
CA PRO A 118 -6.26 6.91 -6.39
C PRO A 118 -5.58 6.39 -7.66
N SER A 119 -6.36 5.89 -8.62
CA SER A 119 -5.89 5.18 -9.82
C SER A 119 -5.18 3.83 -9.60
N LEU A 120 -5.13 3.29 -8.37
CA LEU A 120 -4.69 1.91 -8.12
C LEU A 120 -3.26 1.60 -8.59
N PHE A 121 -2.30 2.52 -8.44
CA PHE A 121 -0.94 2.26 -8.94
C PHE A 121 -0.30 1.02 -8.33
N SER A 122 -0.70 0.66 -7.10
CA SER A 122 -0.14 -0.45 -6.33
C SER A 122 -1.18 -1.14 -5.43
N SER A 123 -2.47 -0.98 -5.75
CA SER A 123 -3.57 -1.39 -4.89
C SER A 123 -4.69 -2.14 -5.61
N GLN A 124 -5.47 -2.88 -4.83
CA GLN A 124 -6.52 -3.78 -5.30
C GLN A 124 -7.85 -3.06 -5.52
N ASN A 125 -8.09 -2.00 -4.76
CA ASN A 125 -9.31 -1.20 -4.77
C ASN A 125 -9.00 0.29 -4.55
N GLU A 126 -9.90 1.15 -5.03
CA GLU A 126 -9.87 2.57 -4.75
C GLU A 126 -10.72 2.77 -3.50
N GLN A 127 -10.16 3.45 -2.51
CA GLN A 127 -10.80 3.65 -1.21
C GLN A 127 -10.43 5.05 -0.72
N ASP A 128 -11.45 5.76 -0.23
CA ASP A 128 -11.26 7.08 0.36
C ASP A 128 -11.31 6.98 1.88
N ASN A 129 -10.16 7.14 2.51
CA ASN A 129 -10.08 6.94 3.96
C ASN A 129 -10.51 8.12 4.82
N ARG A 130 -10.98 9.20 4.21
CA ARG A 130 -11.77 10.20 4.95
C ARG A 130 -13.01 9.57 5.58
N TYR A 131 -13.54 8.47 5.02
CA TYR A 131 -14.59 7.68 5.67
C TYR A 131 -14.16 7.03 6.98
N TYR A 132 -12.90 6.62 7.13
CA TYR A 132 -12.42 6.08 8.41
C TYR A 132 -12.25 7.16 9.47
N ALA A 133 -11.80 8.36 9.09
CA ALA A 133 -11.79 9.51 10.00
C ALA A 133 -13.20 9.82 10.51
N ARG A 134 -14.17 9.88 9.59
CA ARG A 134 -15.59 10.08 9.93
C ARG A 134 -16.16 8.96 10.79
N LEU A 135 -15.88 7.70 10.45
CA LEU A 135 -16.39 6.53 11.19
C LEU A 135 -15.83 6.45 12.61
N SER A 136 -14.53 6.75 12.79
CA SER A 136 -13.85 6.72 14.09
C SER A 136 -14.02 7.99 14.91
N GLY A 137 -14.45 9.09 14.30
CA GLY A 137 -14.49 10.41 14.94
C GLY A 137 -13.10 11.03 15.15
N LEU A 138 -12.07 10.55 14.46
CA LEU A 138 -10.69 11.01 14.64
C LEU A 138 -10.33 12.19 13.73
N PRO A 139 -9.53 13.15 14.21
CA PRO A 139 -9.02 14.25 13.40
C PRO A 139 -8.21 13.77 12.18
N MET A 140 -8.38 14.44 11.05
CA MET A 140 -7.62 14.19 9.81
C MET A 140 -7.01 15.46 9.23
N LEU A 141 -5.71 15.39 8.98
CA LEU A 141 -4.93 16.39 8.28
C LEU A 141 -4.58 15.92 6.86
N GLU A 142 -4.62 16.83 5.89
CA GLU A 142 -4.35 16.59 4.46
C GLU A 142 -3.37 17.63 3.89
N PRO A 143 -2.04 17.35 3.93
CA PRO A 143 -1.05 18.24 3.36
C PRO A 143 -1.18 18.35 1.84
N THR A 144 -0.80 19.51 1.29
CA THR A 144 -0.85 19.78 -0.16
C THR A 144 0.51 19.77 -0.83
N ASN A 145 1.61 19.76 -0.07
CA ASN A 145 2.97 19.77 -0.61
C ASN A 145 3.97 19.18 0.41
N THR A 146 5.25 19.08 0.01
CA THR A 146 6.31 18.50 0.86
C THR A 146 6.58 19.29 2.14
N GLN A 147 6.49 20.62 2.11
CA GLN A 147 6.67 21.44 3.30
C GLN A 147 5.55 21.19 4.31
N GLU A 148 4.30 21.18 3.85
CA GLU A 148 3.14 20.88 4.68
C GLU A 148 3.16 19.44 5.20
N MET A 149 3.63 18.47 4.44
CA MET A 149 3.81 17.10 4.96
C MET A 149 4.71 17.06 6.18
N LYS A 150 5.79 17.83 6.16
CA LYS A 150 6.68 17.97 7.31
C LYS A 150 5.96 18.70 8.45
N ASP A 151 5.45 19.91 8.19
CA ASP A 151 4.91 20.79 9.22
C ASP A 151 3.64 20.24 9.87
N MET A 152 2.73 19.67 9.08
CA MET A 152 1.50 19.05 9.56
C MET A 152 1.79 17.73 10.28
N THR A 153 2.90 17.04 10.01
CA THR A 153 3.32 15.90 10.83
C THR A 153 3.72 16.36 12.22
N VAL A 154 4.47 17.46 12.35
CA VAL A 154 4.79 18.04 13.66
C VAL A 154 3.49 18.43 14.38
N ALA A 155 2.62 19.16 13.71
CA ALA A 155 1.35 19.60 14.29
C ALA A 155 0.42 18.43 14.64
N ALA A 156 0.43 17.32 13.90
CA ALA A 156 -0.38 16.15 14.21
C ALA A 156 0.00 15.51 15.55
N PHE A 157 1.30 15.47 15.89
CA PHE A 157 1.73 14.99 17.20
C PHE A 157 1.25 15.91 18.32
N ASP A 158 1.38 17.23 18.14
CA ASP A 158 0.98 18.21 19.15
C ASP A 158 -0.55 18.21 19.32
N LEU A 159 -1.31 18.16 18.22
CA LEU A 159 -2.78 18.01 18.20
C LEU A 159 -3.23 16.71 18.86
N SER A 160 -2.51 15.61 18.61
CA SER A 160 -2.81 14.31 19.20
C SER A 160 -2.66 14.31 20.73
N GLU A 161 -1.62 14.96 21.25
CA GLU A 161 -1.41 15.10 22.70
C GLU A 161 -2.46 16.00 23.34
N GLU A 162 -2.83 17.08 22.66
CA GLU A 162 -3.83 18.02 23.15
C GLU A 162 -5.22 17.40 23.23
N LEU A 163 -5.66 16.70 22.17
CA LEU A 163 -6.96 16.03 22.14
C LEU A 163 -6.95 14.69 22.87
N GLN A 164 -5.76 14.14 23.18
CA GLN A 164 -5.56 12.77 23.65
C GLN A 164 -6.17 11.73 22.71
N LEU A 165 -6.08 11.97 21.40
CA LEU A 165 -6.60 11.12 20.34
C LEU A 165 -5.52 10.86 19.30
N PRO A 166 -5.50 9.69 18.63
CA PRO A 166 -4.72 9.54 17.41
C PRO A 166 -5.13 10.58 16.37
N VAL A 167 -4.17 11.09 15.61
CA VAL A 167 -4.42 12.00 14.47
C VAL A 167 -4.04 11.28 13.18
N ILE A 168 -4.94 11.30 12.21
CA ILE A 168 -4.70 10.72 10.89
C ILE A 168 -4.08 11.81 10.00
N ILE A 169 -2.99 11.47 9.31
CA ILE A 169 -2.51 12.26 8.18
C ILE A 169 -2.78 11.45 6.93
N ARG A 170 -3.64 11.99 6.07
CA ARG A 170 -3.94 11.39 4.77
C ARG A 170 -3.06 12.01 3.69
N THR A 171 -2.46 11.15 2.89
CA THR A 171 -1.72 11.51 1.67
C THR A 171 -2.26 10.68 0.51
N THR A 172 -1.92 11.03 -0.72
CA THR A 172 -2.22 10.25 -1.93
C THR A 172 -0.93 9.87 -2.65
N THR A 173 -0.97 8.90 -3.57
CA THR A 173 0.21 8.46 -4.36
C THR A 173 1.02 9.61 -4.95
N ARG A 174 0.37 10.65 -5.47
CA ARG A 174 1.06 11.83 -6.05
C ARG A 174 1.80 12.64 -5.01
N LEU A 175 1.18 12.85 -3.86
CA LEU A 175 1.75 13.56 -2.73
C LEU A 175 2.88 12.74 -2.06
N ALA A 176 2.67 11.46 -1.83
CA ALA A 176 3.66 10.57 -1.25
C ALA A 176 4.97 10.52 -2.07
N HIS A 177 4.87 10.58 -3.40
CA HIS A 177 6.00 10.44 -4.33
C HIS A 177 6.47 11.74 -5.03
N ILE A 178 5.93 12.91 -4.67
CA ILE A 178 6.46 14.19 -5.16
C ILE A 178 7.79 14.51 -4.48
N ARG A 179 8.67 15.27 -5.15
CA ARG A 179 9.84 15.88 -4.53
C ARG A 179 9.70 17.39 -4.51
N GLY A 180 10.04 18.00 -3.38
CA GLY A 180 9.97 19.43 -3.20
C GLY A 180 10.93 19.92 -2.13
N PRO A 181 11.25 21.23 -2.13
CA PRO A 181 12.05 21.84 -1.09
C PRO A 181 11.32 21.75 0.27
N VAL A 182 12.07 21.44 1.32
CA VAL A 182 11.59 21.41 2.70
C VAL A 182 12.57 22.14 3.59
N VAL A 183 12.10 23.21 4.23
CA VAL A 183 12.83 23.95 5.26
C VAL A 183 12.81 23.14 6.55
N LEU A 184 14.00 22.76 6.99
CA LEU A 184 14.23 21.95 8.17
C LEU A 184 13.94 22.74 9.45
N GLY A 185 13.27 22.11 10.41
CA GLY A 185 13.16 22.57 11.79
C GLY A 185 14.11 21.84 12.74
N GLU A 186 14.08 22.26 14.00
CA GLU A 186 14.85 21.65 15.10
C GLU A 186 14.39 20.21 15.37
N LEU A 187 15.35 19.31 15.58
CA LEU A 187 15.04 17.96 16.02
C LEU A 187 14.75 17.94 17.53
N LYS A 188 13.51 17.60 17.91
CA LYS A 188 13.18 17.33 19.31
C LYS A 188 13.87 16.05 19.80
N PRO A 189 14.31 16.00 21.07
CA PRO A 189 14.98 14.83 21.62
C PRO A 189 14.03 13.61 21.65
N ILE A 190 14.58 12.44 21.33
CA ILE A 190 13.84 11.18 21.36
C ILE A 190 13.65 10.74 22.81
N LYS A 191 12.39 10.62 23.23
CA LYS A 191 12.04 10.04 24.53
C LYS A 191 11.96 8.52 24.42
N THR A 192 12.90 7.81 25.02
CA THR A 192 13.04 6.33 24.87
C THR A 192 12.22 5.51 25.87
N SER A 193 11.69 6.15 26.92
CA SER A 193 10.92 5.45 27.96
C SER A 193 9.79 6.31 28.49
N ALA A 194 8.73 5.67 28.97
CA ALA A 194 7.60 6.31 29.62
C ALA A 194 6.98 5.38 30.66
N HIS A 195 6.05 5.92 31.47
CA HIS A 195 5.41 5.20 32.56
C HIS A 195 3.93 4.98 32.27
N PHE A 196 3.51 3.73 32.11
CA PHE A 196 2.10 3.37 31.95
C PHE A 196 1.35 3.56 33.27
N GLN A 197 0.46 4.56 33.31
CA GLN A 197 -0.43 4.78 34.45
C GLN A 197 -1.68 3.90 34.32
N LYS A 198 -1.84 2.93 35.22
CA LYS A 198 -3.01 2.03 35.24
C LYS A 198 -4.31 2.81 35.46
N LYS A 199 -5.26 2.67 34.53
CA LYS A 199 -6.65 3.18 34.62
C LYS A 199 -7.64 2.15 34.04
N PRO A 200 -7.92 1.03 34.73
CA PRO A 200 -8.69 -0.08 34.16
C PRO A 200 -10.12 0.33 33.75
N PHE A 201 -10.80 1.20 34.50
CA PHE A 201 -12.13 1.75 34.16
C PHE A 201 -12.11 2.79 33.02
N HIS A 202 -11.00 2.89 32.32
CA HIS A 202 -10.81 3.70 31.11
C HIS A 202 -10.27 2.84 29.98
N PHE A 203 -9.21 2.06 30.24
CA PHE A 203 -8.54 1.24 29.20
C PHE A 203 -9.21 -0.11 28.91
N VAL A 204 -10.16 -0.56 29.73
CA VAL A 204 -10.90 -1.81 29.50
C VAL A 204 -12.32 -1.46 29.04
N THR A 205 -12.58 -1.60 27.74
CA THR A 205 -13.78 -1.12 27.03
C THR A 205 -15.00 -2.06 27.19
N VAL A 206 -15.37 -2.36 28.43
CA VAL A 206 -16.66 -3.00 28.73
C VAL A 206 -17.82 -2.02 28.48
N PRO A 207 -19.05 -2.47 28.18
CA PRO A 207 -20.14 -1.58 27.73
C PRO A 207 -20.41 -0.36 28.62
N ALA A 208 -20.31 -0.49 29.95
CA ALA A 208 -20.49 0.62 30.87
C ALA A 208 -19.40 1.71 30.73
N VAL A 209 -18.15 1.31 30.51
CA VAL A 209 -17.02 2.22 30.26
C VAL A 209 -17.14 2.84 28.88
N SER A 210 -17.39 2.03 27.84
CA SER A 210 -17.43 2.48 26.44
C SER A 210 -18.51 3.53 26.18
N ARG A 211 -19.66 3.48 26.86
CA ARG A 211 -20.69 4.53 26.78
C ARG A 211 -20.21 5.89 27.27
N ASN A 212 -19.39 5.91 28.33
CA ASN A 212 -18.81 7.15 28.85
C ASN A 212 -17.66 7.64 27.97
N LEU A 213 -16.82 6.72 27.47
CA LEU A 213 -15.75 7.06 26.53
C LEU A 213 -16.31 7.64 25.23
N HIS A 214 -17.47 7.18 24.75
CA HIS A 214 -18.08 7.76 23.57
C HIS A 214 -18.49 9.23 23.79
N LYS A 215 -19.02 9.58 24.96
CA LYS A 215 -19.30 10.98 25.31
C LYS A 215 -18.03 11.82 25.28
N LEU A 216 -16.95 11.30 25.88
CA LEU A 216 -15.65 11.96 25.87
C LEU A 216 -15.07 12.10 24.45
N LEU A 217 -15.28 11.10 23.58
CA LEU A 217 -14.89 11.20 22.17
C LEU A 217 -15.66 12.32 21.45
N LEU A 218 -16.96 12.47 21.72
CA LEU A 218 -17.76 13.57 21.17
C LEU A 218 -17.29 14.94 21.71
N GLU A 219 -16.98 15.05 23.00
CA GLU A 219 -16.39 16.27 23.57
C GLU A 219 -15.06 16.64 22.91
N ARG A 220 -14.22 15.63 22.62
CA ARG A 220 -12.94 15.84 21.89
C ARG A 220 -13.15 16.15 20.41
N TYR A 221 -14.20 15.61 19.80
CA TYR A 221 -14.60 15.96 18.45
C TYR A 221 -14.97 17.45 18.37
N ASP A 222 -15.73 17.96 19.35
CA ASP A 222 -16.08 19.38 19.43
C ASP A 222 -14.82 20.24 19.56
N GLN A 223 -13.87 19.85 20.42
CA GLN A 223 -12.57 20.52 20.53
C GLN A 223 -11.76 20.46 19.22
N ALA A 224 -11.79 19.34 18.51
CA ALA A 224 -11.14 19.21 17.21
C ALA A 224 -11.80 20.11 16.15
N SER A 225 -13.13 20.29 16.22
CA SER A 225 -13.88 21.20 15.35
C SER A 225 -13.45 22.66 15.57
N GLU A 226 -13.37 23.10 16.82
CA GLU A 226 -12.88 24.44 17.16
C GLU A 226 -11.45 24.68 16.63
N LYS A 227 -10.61 23.66 16.68
CA LYS A 227 -9.24 23.69 16.14
C LYS A 227 -9.20 23.68 14.62
N SER A 228 -10.12 23.00 13.97
CA SER A 228 -10.26 23.05 12.51
C SER A 228 -10.63 24.45 12.06
N ASP A 229 -11.58 25.10 12.74
CA ASP A 229 -12.03 26.46 12.41
C ASP A 229 -10.99 27.55 12.67
N SER A 230 -10.18 27.40 13.73
CA SER A 230 -9.12 28.35 14.10
C SER A 230 -7.74 28.01 13.54
N GLY A 231 -7.59 26.83 12.92
CA GLY A 231 -6.32 26.29 12.45
C GLY A 231 -5.77 27.02 11.22
N SER A 232 -4.45 27.13 11.12
CA SER A 232 -3.76 27.79 10.00
C SER A 232 -3.77 26.99 8.69
N TYR A 233 -4.16 25.71 8.73
CA TYR A 233 -4.17 24.82 7.58
C TYR A 233 -5.40 24.95 6.70
N ASN A 234 -6.44 25.63 7.18
CA ASN A 234 -7.65 25.94 6.41
C ASN A 234 -7.63 27.42 6.02
N GLN A 235 -7.74 27.72 4.72
CA GLN A 235 -7.51 29.08 4.23
C GLN A 235 -8.47 29.44 3.10
N ILE A 236 -8.94 30.69 3.08
CA ILE A 236 -9.58 31.31 1.92
C ILE A 236 -8.53 32.13 1.20
N ILE A 237 -8.31 31.84 -0.08
CA ILE A 237 -7.31 32.50 -0.92
C ILE A 237 -8.03 33.25 -2.03
N GLY A 238 -7.82 34.57 -2.11
CA GLY A 238 -8.47 35.45 -3.10
C GLY A 238 -9.84 35.98 -2.64
N ASP A 239 -10.34 36.99 -3.34
CA ASP A 239 -11.55 37.77 -3.01
C ASP A 239 -12.62 37.76 -4.11
N GLY A 240 -12.45 36.90 -5.12
CA GLY A 240 -13.37 36.73 -6.22
C GLY A 240 -14.75 36.16 -5.85
N LYS A 241 -15.69 36.22 -6.81
CA LYS A 241 -17.07 35.73 -6.66
C LYS A 241 -17.26 34.26 -7.05
N TRP A 242 -16.25 33.63 -7.64
CA TRP A 242 -16.28 32.23 -8.04
C TRP A 242 -15.58 31.37 -6.99
N GLY A 243 -16.33 30.53 -6.29
CA GLY A 243 -15.78 29.68 -5.24
C GLY A 243 -15.23 28.37 -5.76
N ILE A 244 -14.02 27.99 -5.35
CA ILE A 244 -13.49 26.63 -5.52
C ILE A 244 -13.11 26.05 -4.15
N VAL A 245 -13.49 24.81 -3.85
CA VAL A 245 -13.04 24.09 -2.64
C VAL A 245 -12.12 22.96 -3.04
N ALA A 246 -10.95 22.83 -2.40
CA ALA A 246 -10.00 21.76 -2.69
C ALA A 246 -9.14 21.40 -1.47
N ASN A 247 -8.69 20.14 -1.43
CA ASN A 247 -7.85 19.54 -0.39
C ASN A 247 -6.74 18.69 -1.02
N GLY A 248 -5.67 18.43 -0.26
CA GLY A 248 -4.56 17.57 -0.69
C GLY A 248 -4.01 17.96 -2.08
N VAL A 249 -3.79 16.96 -2.94
CA VAL A 249 -3.23 17.18 -4.29
C VAL A 249 -4.14 18.02 -5.19
N SER A 250 -5.46 17.96 -4.97
CA SER A 250 -6.44 18.70 -5.79
C SER A 250 -6.24 20.21 -5.70
N PHE A 251 -5.74 20.71 -4.57
CA PHE A 251 -5.41 22.13 -4.42
C PHE A 251 -4.35 22.60 -5.42
N ASN A 252 -3.34 21.77 -5.69
CA ASN A 252 -2.29 22.11 -6.65
C ASN A 252 -2.85 22.19 -8.08
N TYR A 253 -3.69 21.21 -8.46
CA TYR A 253 -4.35 21.21 -9.77
C TYR A 253 -5.27 22.42 -9.96
N VAL A 254 -5.98 22.84 -8.90
CA VAL A 254 -6.79 24.06 -8.91
C VAL A 254 -5.91 25.30 -9.06
N SER A 255 -4.78 25.36 -8.35
CA SER A 255 -3.84 26.48 -8.42
C SER A 255 -3.29 26.66 -9.84
N ASP A 256 -2.87 25.57 -10.48
CA ASP A 256 -2.45 25.56 -11.88
C ASP A 256 -3.59 26.01 -12.79
N ALA A 257 -4.81 25.50 -12.58
CA ALA A 257 -5.96 25.84 -13.41
C ALA A 257 -6.34 27.33 -13.33
N VAL A 258 -6.37 27.90 -12.13
CA VAL A 258 -6.69 29.32 -11.92
C VAL A 258 -5.64 30.23 -12.57
N SER A 259 -4.36 29.83 -12.48
CA SER A 259 -3.25 30.55 -13.12
C SER A 259 -3.35 30.47 -14.65
N ASP A 260 -3.45 29.27 -15.21
CA ASP A 260 -3.48 29.02 -16.66
C ASP A 260 -4.68 29.67 -17.35
N LEU A 261 -5.84 29.70 -16.68
CA LEU A 261 -7.06 30.32 -17.21
C LEU A 261 -7.09 31.85 -17.03
N GLY A 262 -6.13 32.44 -16.32
CA GLY A 262 -6.08 33.88 -16.08
C GLY A 262 -7.29 34.40 -15.28
N ILE A 263 -7.82 33.60 -14.36
CA ILE A 263 -9.04 33.93 -13.59
C ILE A 263 -8.78 34.21 -12.11
N LYS A 264 -7.53 34.47 -11.74
CA LYS A 264 -7.12 34.70 -10.34
C LYS A 264 -7.98 35.76 -9.63
N ASP A 265 -8.26 36.88 -10.30
CA ASP A 265 -9.04 37.99 -9.73
C ASP A 265 -10.56 37.71 -9.64
N LYS A 266 -11.02 36.60 -10.23
CA LYS A 266 -12.43 36.19 -10.22
C LYS A 266 -12.72 35.10 -9.19
N VAL A 267 -11.70 34.43 -8.70
CA VAL A 267 -11.82 33.20 -7.90
C VAL A 267 -11.44 33.43 -6.43
N SER A 268 -12.19 32.78 -5.55
CA SER A 268 -11.78 32.50 -4.18
C SER A 268 -11.66 31.00 -3.97
N ILE A 269 -10.55 30.54 -3.40
CA ILE A 269 -10.28 29.13 -3.15
C ILE A 269 -10.36 28.87 -1.64
N LEU A 270 -11.23 27.98 -1.21
CA LEU A 270 -11.20 27.38 0.12
C LEU A 270 -10.28 26.15 0.09
N LYS A 271 -9.07 26.33 0.61
CA LYS A 271 -8.10 25.25 0.85
C LYS A 271 -8.42 24.59 2.19
N LEU A 272 -8.67 23.27 2.17
CA LEU A 272 -8.87 22.46 3.37
C LEU A 272 -7.62 21.59 3.64
N GLY A 273 -6.94 21.87 4.74
CA GLY A 273 -5.84 21.06 5.26
C GLY A 273 -6.23 20.25 6.50
N PHE A 274 -7.32 20.62 7.18
CA PHE A 274 -7.95 19.84 8.25
C PHE A 274 -9.31 19.37 7.74
N SER A 275 -9.32 18.20 7.10
CA SER A 275 -10.48 17.73 6.32
C SER A 275 -11.55 17.04 7.16
N TRP A 276 -11.22 16.65 8.39
CA TRP A 276 -12.22 16.13 9.32
C TRP A 276 -11.81 16.38 10.77
N PRO A 277 -12.60 17.10 11.61
CA PRO A 277 -13.86 17.76 11.26
C PRO A 277 -13.68 18.93 10.27
N MET A 278 -14.70 19.19 9.45
CA MET A 278 -14.70 20.29 8.49
C MET A 278 -14.92 21.64 9.21
N PRO A 279 -14.18 22.73 8.87
CA PRO A 279 -14.28 24.02 9.57
C PRO A 279 -15.56 24.76 9.20
N GLN A 280 -16.60 24.65 10.03
CA GLN A 280 -17.95 25.13 9.71
C GLN A 280 -18.00 26.65 9.54
N ASP A 281 -17.41 27.40 10.47
CA ASP A 281 -17.43 28.86 10.45
C ASP A 281 -16.68 29.41 9.23
N LEU A 282 -15.53 28.80 8.91
CA LEU A 282 -14.77 29.17 7.71
C LEU A 282 -15.57 28.87 6.43
N CYS A 283 -16.25 27.72 6.37
CA CYS A 283 -17.09 27.35 5.22
C CYS A 283 -18.25 28.33 5.05
N ILE A 284 -18.92 28.72 6.13
CA ILE A 284 -20.02 29.71 6.09
C ILE A 284 -19.51 31.06 5.59
N ARG A 285 -18.35 31.54 6.08
CA ARG A 285 -17.73 32.78 5.61
C ARG A 285 -17.42 32.72 4.11
N PHE A 286 -16.83 31.62 3.65
CA PHE A 286 -16.52 31.40 2.25
C PHE A 286 -17.78 31.37 1.37
N LEU A 287 -18.80 30.63 1.77
CA LEU A 287 -20.06 30.50 1.03
C LEU A 287 -20.81 31.84 0.91
N LYS A 288 -20.73 32.72 1.92
CA LYS A 288 -21.33 34.06 1.86
C LYS A 288 -20.58 35.03 0.94
N GLN A 289 -19.33 34.74 0.59
CA GLN A 289 -18.49 35.60 -0.24
C GLN A 289 -18.72 35.39 -1.74
N VAL A 290 -19.11 34.18 -2.14
CA VAL A 290 -19.13 33.70 -3.53
C VAL A 290 -20.56 33.45 -4.04
N ASP A 291 -20.74 33.48 -5.36
CA ASP A 291 -22.05 33.32 -6.01
C ASP A 291 -22.37 31.86 -6.37
N LYS A 292 -21.32 31.04 -6.54
CA LYS A 292 -21.40 29.61 -6.83
C LYS A 292 -20.08 28.92 -6.50
N VAL A 293 -20.14 27.62 -6.21
CA VAL A 293 -18.99 26.82 -5.77
C VAL A 293 -18.78 25.59 -6.65
N LEU A 294 -17.52 25.32 -6.99
CA LEU A 294 -17.05 24.05 -7.54
C LEU A 294 -16.15 23.34 -6.52
N VAL A 295 -16.49 22.11 -6.15
CA VAL A 295 -15.69 21.27 -5.24
C VAL A 295 -14.83 20.32 -6.06
N ILE A 296 -13.51 20.42 -5.86
CA ILE A 296 -12.49 19.56 -6.49
C ILE A 296 -11.85 18.72 -5.39
N GLU A 297 -12.32 17.48 -5.27
CA GLU A 297 -11.76 16.47 -4.37
C GLU A 297 -11.65 15.14 -5.13
N GLU A 298 -10.61 14.35 -4.90
CA GLU A 298 -10.46 13.03 -5.52
C GLU A 298 -11.38 12.00 -4.88
N LEU A 299 -11.71 10.93 -5.61
CA LEU A 299 -12.56 9.83 -5.14
C LEU A 299 -13.97 10.29 -4.73
N GLU A 300 -14.27 10.40 -3.44
CA GLU A 300 -15.63 10.51 -2.93
C GLU A 300 -16.05 11.97 -2.67
N PRO A 301 -17.34 12.33 -2.85
CA PRO A 301 -17.84 13.70 -2.67
C PRO A 301 -18.05 14.05 -1.18
N ILE A 302 -17.02 13.89 -0.34
CA ILE A 302 -17.14 14.08 1.11
C ILE A 302 -17.27 15.56 1.44
N ASN A 303 -16.35 16.39 0.95
CA ASN A 303 -16.39 17.84 1.16
C ASN A 303 -17.58 18.47 0.43
N GLU A 304 -17.94 17.97 -0.75
CA GLU A 304 -19.11 18.41 -1.50
C GLU A 304 -20.41 18.21 -0.70
N ASN A 305 -20.58 17.04 -0.09
CA ASN A 305 -21.79 16.73 0.67
C ASN A 305 -21.85 17.52 1.98
N GLU A 306 -20.74 17.65 2.68
CA GLU A 306 -20.67 18.40 3.94
C GLU A 306 -20.92 19.90 3.71
N LEU A 307 -20.33 20.47 2.66
CA LEU A 307 -20.55 21.87 2.30
C LEU A 307 -22.01 22.15 1.92
N LYS A 308 -22.69 21.20 1.27
CA LYS A 308 -24.13 21.30 0.99
C LYS A 308 -24.98 21.24 2.26
N ALA A 309 -24.62 20.39 3.21
CA ALA A 309 -25.29 20.32 4.51
C ALA A 309 -25.14 21.65 5.26
N ILE A 310 -23.91 22.15 5.40
CA ILE A 310 -23.61 23.45 6.03
C ILE A 310 -24.39 24.59 5.34
N ALA A 311 -24.41 24.62 4.01
CA ALA A 311 -25.15 25.63 3.26
C ALA A 311 -26.67 25.57 3.55
N GLN A 312 -27.25 24.37 3.56
CA GLN A 312 -28.68 24.17 3.80
C GLN A 312 -29.08 24.55 5.23
N GLU A 313 -28.31 24.15 6.23
CA GLU A 313 -28.55 24.47 7.64
C GLU A 313 -28.47 25.98 7.91
N ASN A 314 -27.67 26.70 7.12
CA ASN A 314 -27.46 28.15 7.25
C ASN A 314 -28.28 29.00 6.25
N GLY A 315 -29.21 28.39 5.50
CA GLY A 315 -30.06 29.09 4.55
C GLY A 315 -29.33 29.72 3.36
N ILE A 316 -28.16 29.19 2.99
CA ILE A 316 -27.35 29.68 1.87
C ILE A 316 -27.78 28.94 0.59
N LEU A 317 -28.27 29.69 -0.41
CA LEU A 317 -28.94 29.14 -1.61
C LEU A 317 -28.09 29.18 -2.90
N ILE A 318 -26.76 29.17 -2.78
CA ILE A 318 -25.89 29.21 -3.95
C ILE A 318 -25.70 27.82 -4.59
N PRO A 319 -25.45 27.73 -5.91
CA PRO A 319 -25.12 26.45 -6.53
C PRO A 319 -23.79 25.89 -5.99
N ILE A 320 -23.83 24.68 -5.44
CA ILE A 320 -22.64 23.90 -5.04
C ILE A 320 -22.61 22.63 -5.90
N LYS A 321 -21.56 22.47 -6.69
CA LYS A 321 -21.35 21.32 -7.58
C LYS A 321 -19.94 20.77 -7.38
N GLY A 322 -19.75 19.49 -7.67
CA GLY A 322 -18.42 18.86 -7.74
C GLY A 322 -18.46 17.73 -8.75
N LYS A 323 -18.71 16.51 -8.27
CA LYS A 323 -18.80 15.32 -9.14
C LYS A 323 -19.84 15.51 -10.25
N GLY A 324 -19.49 15.09 -11.47
CA GLY A 324 -20.31 15.23 -12.66
C GLY A 324 -20.14 16.56 -13.43
N VAL A 325 -19.37 17.53 -12.91
CA VAL A 325 -18.95 18.71 -13.68
C VAL A 325 -17.71 18.36 -14.50
N GLY A 326 -17.75 18.58 -15.81
CA GLY A 326 -16.68 18.17 -16.71
C GLY A 326 -16.45 16.66 -16.65
N ALA A 327 -15.22 16.24 -16.32
CA ALA A 327 -14.85 14.84 -16.12
C ALA A 327 -14.57 14.50 -14.65
N LEU A 328 -14.96 15.37 -13.71
CA LEU A 328 -14.79 15.10 -12.27
C LEU A 328 -15.65 13.90 -11.88
N SER A 329 -14.98 12.79 -11.59
CA SER A 329 -15.64 11.51 -11.32
C SER A 329 -15.21 10.94 -9.96
N ARG A 330 -15.84 9.81 -9.59
CA ARG A 330 -15.45 9.00 -8.43
C ARG A 330 -14.38 7.96 -8.76
N LEU A 331 -13.92 7.92 -10.01
CA LEU A 331 -12.95 6.98 -10.53
C LEU A 331 -11.63 7.70 -10.78
N TYR A 332 -10.54 7.01 -10.46
CA TYR A 332 -9.18 7.44 -10.77
C TYR A 332 -8.76 8.74 -10.06
N GLU A 333 -7.48 9.04 -10.17
CA GLU A 333 -6.88 10.31 -9.78
C GLU A 333 -7.26 11.43 -10.75
N TYR A 334 -7.19 12.67 -10.28
CA TYR A 334 -7.34 13.84 -11.14
C TYR A 334 -5.99 14.24 -11.74
N ASP A 335 -6.04 14.84 -12.93
CA ASP A 335 -4.90 15.46 -13.59
C ASP A 335 -5.13 16.97 -13.83
N PRO A 336 -4.07 17.78 -14.00
CA PRO A 336 -4.19 19.22 -14.21
C PRO A 336 -5.03 19.62 -15.43
N GLY A 337 -5.05 18.82 -16.50
CA GLY A 337 -5.87 19.06 -17.69
C GLY A 337 -7.35 18.84 -17.42
N MET A 338 -7.68 17.78 -16.69
CA MET A 338 -9.05 17.48 -16.24
C MET A 338 -9.60 18.61 -15.35
N VAL A 339 -8.84 19.05 -14.34
CA VAL A 339 -9.28 20.12 -13.43
C VAL A 339 -9.43 21.45 -14.17
N ARG A 340 -8.50 21.81 -15.07
CA ARG A 340 -8.63 23.00 -15.94
C ARG A 340 -9.92 23.00 -16.74
N LYS A 341 -10.25 21.89 -17.40
CA LYS A 341 -11.47 21.75 -18.18
C LYS A 341 -12.72 21.91 -17.31
N ALA A 342 -12.74 21.31 -16.13
CA ALA A 342 -13.87 21.40 -15.21
C ALA A 342 -14.09 22.83 -14.69
N VAL A 343 -13.01 23.52 -14.31
CA VAL A 343 -13.03 24.92 -13.88
C VAL A 343 -13.54 25.81 -15.02
N ALA A 344 -12.97 25.68 -16.22
CA ALA A 344 -13.39 26.46 -17.39
C ALA A 344 -14.87 26.25 -17.72
N GLN A 345 -15.32 25.00 -17.76
CA GLN A 345 -16.72 24.65 -18.03
C GLN A 345 -17.69 25.23 -16.98
N TYR A 346 -17.38 25.10 -15.70
CA TYR A 346 -18.29 25.54 -14.64
C TYR A 346 -18.41 27.06 -14.54
N PHE A 347 -17.29 27.76 -14.76
CA PHE A 347 -17.23 29.21 -14.66
C PHE A 347 -17.50 29.92 -15.99
N GLY A 348 -17.59 29.20 -17.11
CA GLY A 348 -17.85 29.78 -18.43
C GLY A 348 -16.65 30.57 -18.95
N VAL A 349 -15.45 30.01 -18.77
CA VAL A 349 -14.19 30.60 -19.24
C VAL A 349 -13.80 29.93 -20.54
N ASP A 350 -13.44 30.71 -21.54
CA ASP A 350 -12.92 30.19 -22.79
C ASP A 350 -11.61 29.43 -22.52
N TYR A 351 -11.62 28.15 -22.84
CA TYR A 351 -10.46 27.28 -22.71
C TYR A 351 -10.39 26.38 -23.94
N THR A 352 -9.33 26.57 -24.71
CA THR A 352 -8.97 25.64 -25.77
C THR A 352 -7.92 24.69 -25.20
N PRO A 353 -8.27 23.42 -24.91
CA PRO A 353 -7.28 22.46 -24.46
C PRO A 353 -6.19 22.32 -25.52
N TYR A 354 -4.95 22.06 -25.08
CA TYR A 354 -3.86 21.73 -26.00
C TYR A 354 -4.30 20.54 -26.86
N GLU A 355 -4.20 20.66 -28.18
CA GLU A 355 -4.45 19.52 -29.06
C GLU A 355 -3.47 18.41 -28.66
N MET A 356 -4.00 17.27 -28.24
CA MET A 356 -3.15 16.10 -28.08
C MET A 356 -2.51 15.84 -29.44
N LEU A 357 -1.19 15.66 -29.45
CA LEU A 357 -0.47 15.27 -30.66
C LEU A 357 -1.19 14.09 -31.28
N ASP A 358 -1.37 14.13 -32.60
CA ASP A 358 -1.90 12.97 -33.29
C ASP A 358 -0.89 11.83 -33.18
N MET A 359 -1.22 10.87 -32.31
CA MET A 359 -0.40 9.69 -32.07
C MET A 359 -0.77 8.55 -33.04
N SER A 360 -1.65 8.79 -34.04
CA SER A 360 -2.06 7.76 -35.01
C SER A 360 -0.88 7.15 -35.75
N ASP A 361 0.15 7.95 -35.99
CA ASP A 361 1.32 7.58 -36.78
C ASP A 361 2.42 6.92 -35.94
N ILE A 362 2.24 6.89 -34.60
CA ILE A 362 3.18 6.28 -33.68
C ILE A 362 2.83 4.80 -33.58
N PRO A 363 3.81 3.89 -33.81
CA PRO A 363 3.59 2.47 -33.60
C PRO A 363 3.05 2.24 -32.19
N GLN A 364 2.00 1.43 -32.09
CA GLN A 364 1.43 1.08 -30.79
C GLN A 364 2.55 0.63 -29.86
N LEU A 365 2.76 1.39 -28.77
CA LEU A 365 3.82 1.07 -27.82
C LEU A 365 3.61 -0.36 -27.33
N PRO A 366 4.67 -1.18 -27.27
CA PRO A 366 4.54 -2.54 -26.78
C PRO A 366 4.02 -2.47 -25.34
N GLY A 367 2.95 -3.20 -25.07
CA GLY A 367 2.43 -3.34 -23.72
C GLY A 367 3.52 -3.85 -22.78
N ARG A 368 3.54 -3.37 -21.54
CA ARG A 368 4.40 -3.87 -20.47
C ARG A 368 3.55 -4.67 -19.49
N PRO A 369 3.09 -5.88 -19.86
CA PRO A 369 2.30 -6.70 -18.97
C PRO A 369 3.11 -7.02 -17.70
N PRO A 370 2.46 -7.00 -16.51
CA PRO A 370 3.10 -7.50 -15.30
C PRO A 370 3.63 -8.94 -15.50
N ASN A 371 4.91 -9.18 -15.23
CA ASN A 371 5.55 -10.48 -15.44
C ASN A 371 6.55 -10.78 -14.30
N LEU A 372 6.76 -12.06 -14.02
CA LEU A 372 7.76 -12.52 -13.07
C LEU A 372 9.18 -12.20 -13.56
N CYS A 373 10.10 -11.93 -12.63
CA CYS A 373 11.51 -11.68 -12.94
C CYS A 373 12.17 -12.85 -13.70
N ALA A 374 13.29 -12.57 -14.38
CA ALA A 374 14.12 -13.60 -15.01
C ALA A 374 14.56 -14.64 -13.97
N GLY A 375 14.19 -15.90 -14.21
CA GLY A 375 14.45 -17.02 -13.30
C GLY A 375 13.75 -16.94 -11.94
N CYS A 376 12.63 -16.22 -11.82
CA CYS A 376 11.78 -16.28 -10.64
C CYS A 376 11.37 -17.74 -10.32
N PRO A 377 11.51 -18.22 -9.07
CA PRO A 377 11.15 -19.58 -8.70
C PRO A 377 9.66 -19.89 -8.84
N HIS A 378 8.77 -18.91 -8.64
CA HIS A 378 7.33 -19.09 -8.78
C HIS A 378 6.95 -19.55 -10.19
N ARG A 379 7.70 -19.14 -11.22
CA ARG A 379 7.51 -19.59 -12.61
C ARG A 379 7.66 -21.10 -12.74
N ALA A 380 8.63 -21.68 -12.05
CA ALA A 380 8.86 -23.12 -12.07
C ALA A 380 7.78 -23.87 -11.29
N THR A 381 7.31 -23.32 -10.17
CA THR A 381 6.17 -23.84 -9.41
C THR A 381 4.89 -23.83 -10.24
N TYR A 382 4.58 -22.70 -10.89
CA TYR A 382 3.42 -22.59 -11.79
C TYR A 382 3.47 -23.57 -12.94
N TYR A 383 4.63 -23.71 -13.57
CA TYR A 383 4.81 -24.72 -14.61
C TYR A 383 4.47 -26.11 -14.07
N ALA A 384 5.06 -26.51 -12.93
CA ALA A 384 4.82 -27.82 -12.34
C ALA A 384 3.34 -28.06 -11.96
N VAL A 385 2.68 -27.07 -11.35
CA VAL A 385 1.25 -27.15 -11.02
C VAL A 385 0.40 -27.27 -12.29
N LYS A 386 0.65 -26.42 -13.28
CA LYS A 386 -0.10 -26.43 -14.55
C LYS A 386 0.03 -27.75 -15.32
N GLN A 387 1.21 -28.37 -15.29
CA GLN A 387 1.41 -29.68 -15.93
C GLN A 387 0.61 -30.81 -15.27
N VAL A 388 0.27 -30.68 -13.98
CA VAL A 388 -0.42 -31.73 -13.21
C VAL A 388 -1.92 -31.46 -13.11
N TYR A 389 -2.32 -30.24 -12.74
CA TYR A 389 -3.72 -29.84 -12.53
C TYR A 389 -4.42 -29.37 -13.81
N GLY A 390 -3.66 -29.02 -14.86
CA GLY A 390 -4.21 -28.54 -16.12
C GLY A 390 -4.76 -27.13 -16.02
N THR A 391 -5.75 -26.79 -16.84
CA THR A 391 -6.38 -25.46 -16.87
C THR A 391 -7.78 -25.43 -16.25
N ASP A 392 -8.32 -26.60 -15.92
CA ASP A 392 -9.71 -26.73 -15.45
C ASP A 392 -9.85 -26.62 -13.92
N ALA A 393 -8.71 -26.70 -13.20
CA ALA A 393 -8.66 -26.43 -11.77
C ALA A 393 -8.84 -24.93 -11.48
N ILE A 394 -9.35 -24.62 -10.30
CA ILE A 394 -9.50 -23.24 -9.82
C ILE A 394 -8.21 -22.85 -9.10
N TYR A 395 -7.70 -21.67 -9.42
CA TYR A 395 -6.47 -21.12 -8.88
C TYR A 395 -6.71 -19.85 -8.05
N PRO A 396 -7.23 -19.96 -6.82
CA PRO A 396 -7.25 -18.81 -5.90
C PRO A 396 -5.82 -18.33 -5.66
N THR A 397 -5.59 -17.04 -5.80
CA THR A 397 -4.29 -16.42 -5.53
C THR A 397 -4.46 -15.31 -4.51
N ASP A 398 -3.36 -14.83 -3.97
CA ASP A 398 -3.31 -13.70 -3.05
C ASP A 398 -2.65 -12.48 -3.75
N ILE A 399 -2.26 -11.46 -2.97
CA ILE A 399 -1.53 -10.29 -3.47
C ILE A 399 -0.01 -10.41 -3.26
N GLY A 400 0.73 -10.51 -4.37
CA GLY A 400 2.18 -10.44 -4.39
C GLY A 400 2.73 -10.83 -5.75
N CYS A 401 4.01 -11.24 -5.83
CA CYS A 401 4.61 -11.70 -7.10
C CYS A 401 3.77 -12.80 -7.78
N TYR A 402 3.02 -13.54 -6.98
CA TYR A 402 2.20 -14.65 -7.40
C TYR A 402 0.82 -14.25 -7.97
N THR A 403 0.42 -12.98 -7.86
CA THR A 403 -0.66 -12.40 -8.68
C THR A 403 -0.23 -12.24 -10.14
N LEU A 404 1.07 -12.05 -10.39
CA LEU A 404 1.64 -11.87 -11.74
C LEU A 404 1.55 -13.16 -12.60
N GLY A 405 1.15 -14.28 -12.00
CA GLY A 405 0.86 -15.52 -12.71
C GLY A 405 -0.44 -15.51 -13.51
N VAL A 406 -1.27 -14.45 -13.43
CA VAL A 406 -2.56 -14.34 -14.12
C VAL A 406 -2.44 -14.32 -15.65
N LEU A 407 -1.39 -13.70 -16.18
CA LEU A 407 -1.29 -13.47 -17.62
C LEU A 407 -0.83 -14.72 -18.38
N PRO A 408 -1.32 -14.92 -19.62
CA PRO A 408 -0.79 -15.94 -20.51
C PRO A 408 0.72 -15.76 -20.73
N PRO A 409 1.48 -16.87 -20.84
CA PRO A 409 1.02 -18.26 -20.85
C PRO A 409 0.94 -18.91 -19.46
N ILE A 410 1.22 -18.19 -18.37
CA ILE A 410 1.23 -18.75 -17.02
C ILE A 410 -0.21 -19.12 -16.63
N SER A 411 -1.13 -18.14 -16.59
CA SER A 411 -2.56 -18.33 -16.31
C SER A 411 -2.83 -19.23 -15.09
N MET A 412 -2.23 -18.89 -13.95
CA MET A 412 -2.34 -19.63 -12.67
C MET A 412 -2.96 -18.79 -11.55
N ALA A 413 -3.93 -17.94 -11.91
CA ALA A 413 -4.65 -17.09 -10.96
C ALA A 413 -6.04 -16.77 -11.53
N ASP A 414 -7.08 -17.24 -10.85
CA ASP A 414 -8.49 -17.05 -11.26
C ASP A 414 -9.26 -16.12 -10.32
N PHE A 415 -8.87 -16.06 -9.05
CA PHE A 415 -9.62 -15.32 -8.03
C PHE A 415 -8.70 -14.76 -6.95
N VAL A 416 -8.86 -13.49 -6.61
CA VAL A 416 -8.11 -12.80 -5.54
C VAL A 416 -8.98 -11.70 -4.94
N ILE A 417 -9.00 -11.60 -3.60
CA ILE A 417 -9.75 -10.56 -2.88
C ILE A 417 -8.80 -9.60 -2.18
N CYS A 418 -8.00 -10.12 -1.26
CA CYS A 418 -7.07 -9.36 -0.44
C CYS A 418 -5.91 -10.26 0.01
N MET A 419 -4.94 -9.73 0.74
CA MET A 419 -3.83 -10.53 1.28
C MET A 419 -4.34 -11.59 2.28
N GLY A 420 -3.92 -12.84 2.07
CA GLY A 420 -4.27 -14.05 2.83
C GLY A 420 -5.65 -14.64 2.51
N SER A 421 -6.36 -14.06 1.54
CA SER A 421 -7.66 -14.55 1.10
C SER A 421 -7.59 -15.88 0.34
N SER A 422 -6.47 -16.20 -0.34
CA SER A 422 -6.40 -17.40 -1.19
C SER A 422 -6.70 -18.70 -0.44
N VAL A 423 -6.30 -18.80 0.84
CA VAL A 423 -6.54 -19.98 1.67
C VAL A 423 -8.03 -20.09 2.01
N SER A 424 -8.64 -19.00 2.44
CA SER A 424 -10.07 -18.96 2.82
C SER A 424 -11.00 -19.07 1.61
N SER A 425 -10.66 -18.45 0.49
CA SER A 425 -11.38 -18.63 -0.78
C SER A 425 -11.22 -20.06 -1.30
N GLY A 426 -10.04 -20.66 -1.15
CA GLY A 426 -9.81 -22.08 -1.42
C GLY A 426 -10.73 -23.00 -0.61
N CYS A 427 -10.95 -22.68 0.67
CA CYS A 427 -11.95 -23.37 1.51
C CYS A 427 -13.36 -23.29 0.89
N GLY A 428 -13.77 -22.11 0.43
CA GLY A 428 -15.07 -21.90 -0.22
C GLY A 428 -15.21 -22.73 -1.49
N PHE A 429 -14.26 -22.61 -2.43
CA PHE A 429 -14.29 -23.36 -3.69
C PHE A 429 -14.26 -24.88 -3.47
N SER A 430 -13.48 -25.38 -2.50
CA SER A 430 -13.38 -26.80 -2.21
C SER A 430 -14.67 -27.42 -1.66
N LYS A 431 -15.64 -26.60 -1.23
CA LYS A 431 -16.96 -27.05 -0.78
C LYS A 431 -18.06 -26.76 -1.79
N ALA A 432 -17.91 -25.70 -2.58
CA ALA A 432 -18.91 -25.24 -3.53
C ALA A 432 -18.82 -25.95 -4.89
N THR A 433 -17.69 -26.58 -5.21
CA THR A 433 -17.44 -27.16 -6.54
C THR A 433 -16.76 -28.52 -6.43
N ASP A 434 -16.91 -29.34 -7.47
CA ASP A 434 -16.15 -30.60 -7.65
C ASP A 434 -14.81 -30.39 -8.38
N GLN A 435 -14.52 -29.14 -8.81
CA GLN A 435 -13.26 -28.80 -9.45
C GLN A 435 -12.11 -28.94 -8.45
N LYS A 436 -10.94 -29.34 -8.95
CA LYS A 436 -9.71 -29.29 -8.15
C LYS A 436 -9.37 -27.83 -7.85
N VAL A 437 -8.88 -27.56 -6.65
CA VAL A 437 -8.53 -26.21 -6.19
C VAL A 437 -7.06 -26.20 -5.77
N VAL A 438 -6.31 -25.22 -6.29
CA VAL A 438 -4.91 -24.97 -5.88
C VAL A 438 -4.75 -23.51 -5.51
N SER A 439 -4.64 -23.23 -4.22
CA SER A 439 -4.45 -21.87 -3.72
C SER A 439 -2.97 -21.49 -3.67
N PHE A 440 -2.62 -20.28 -4.12
CA PHE A 440 -1.27 -19.75 -4.05
C PHE A 440 -1.17 -18.60 -3.04
N ILE A 441 -0.22 -18.71 -2.12
CA ILE A 441 0.09 -17.65 -1.14
C ILE A 441 1.61 -17.47 -1.02
N GLY A 442 2.09 -16.23 -0.94
CA GLY A 442 3.49 -15.96 -0.59
C GLY A 442 3.76 -16.17 0.90
N ASP A 443 5.00 -16.46 1.27
CA ASP A 443 5.45 -16.57 2.66
C ASP A 443 5.10 -15.36 3.53
N SER A 444 5.41 -14.13 3.09
CA SER A 444 5.06 -12.91 3.83
C SER A 444 3.55 -12.80 4.05
N THR A 445 2.76 -13.07 3.00
CA THR A 445 1.30 -13.03 3.06
C THR A 445 0.70 -14.15 3.92
N PHE A 446 1.35 -15.31 3.95
CA PHE A 446 0.98 -16.41 4.84
C PHE A 446 1.08 -15.98 6.31
N PHE A 447 2.17 -15.32 6.70
CA PHE A 447 2.32 -14.77 8.05
C PHE A 447 1.38 -13.58 8.34
N HIS A 448 1.07 -12.75 7.34
CA HIS A 448 0.19 -11.60 7.49
C HIS A 448 -1.25 -12.00 7.89
N SER A 449 -1.85 -12.94 7.16
CA SER A 449 -3.24 -13.37 7.38
C SER A 449 -3.59 -14.77 6.84
N GLY A 450 -2.65 -15.50 6.22
CA GLY A 450 -2.92 -16.84 5.70
C GLY A 450 -3.02 -17.92 6.77
N ILE A 451 -2.37 -17.75 7.93
CA ILE A 451 -2.37 -18.72 9.03
C ILE A 451 -3.80 -19.00 9.51
N THR A 452 -4.61 -17.96 9.71
CA THR A 452 -6.00 -18.12 10.19
C THR A 452 -6.86 -18.84 9.16
N GLY A 453 -6.65 -18.58 7.87
CA GLY A 453 -7.27 -19.33 6.78
C GLY A 453 -6.89 -20.81 6.79
N LEU A 454 -5.61 -21.14 7.07
CA LEU A 454 -5.15 -22.52 7.14
C LEU A 454 -5.73 -23.25 8.37
N VAL A 455 -5.79 -22.58 9.53
CA VAL A 455 -6.46 -23.13 10.72
C VAL A 455 -7.92 -23.48 10.39
N ASN A 456 -8.63 -22.60 9.68
CA ASN A 456 -9.99 -22.87 9.24
C ASN A 456 -10.07 -24.05 8.25
N ALA A 457 -9.14 -24.13 7.30
CA ALA A 457 -9.06 -25.20 6.31
C ALA A 457 -8.92 -26.58 6.97
N VAL A 458 -8.00 -26.68 7.93
CA VAL A 458 -7.75 -27.91 8.71
C VAL A 458 -8.95 -28.25 9.58
N HIS A 459 -9.44 -27.30 10.38
CA HIS A 459 -10.55 -27.53 11.31
C HIS A 459 -11.82 -28.06 10.61
N ASN A 460 -12.10 -27.57 9.40
CA ASN A 460 -13.31 -27.93 8.65
C ASN A 460 -13.09 -29.00 7.56
N ASN A 461 -11.93 -29.67 7.56
CA ASN A 461 -11.59 -30.72 6.59
C ASN A 461 -11.83 -30.26 5.13
N HIS A 462 -11.31 -29.09 4.76
CA HIS A 462 -11.32 -28.62 3.38
C HIS A 462 -10.33 -29.44 2.53
N LYS A 463 -10.66 -29.62 1.25
CA LYS A 463 -9.95 -30.54 0.34
C LYS A 463 -9.40 -29.79 -0.85
N PHE A 464 -8.24 -29.17 -0.67
CA PHE A 464 -7.55 -28.44 -1.72
C PHE A 464 -6.04 -28.45 -1.46
N THR A 465 -5.27 -28.01 -2.44
CA THR A 465 -3.82 -27.88 -2.29
C THR A 465 -3.45 -26.43 -2.04
N LEU A 466 -2.77 -26.15 -0.94
CA LEU A 466 -2.19 -24.84 -0.65
C LEU A 466 -0.72 -24.84 -1.03
N VAL A 467 -0.33 -23.95 -1.94
CA VAL A 467 1.07 -23.75 -2.34
C VAL A 467 1.59 -22.48 -1.68
N ILE A 468 2.44 -22.64 -0.67
CA ILE A 468 3.17 -21.56 -0.03
C ILE A 468 4.45 -21.30 -0.80
N LEU A 469 4.53 -20.12 -1.43
CA LEU A 469 5.64 -19.66 -2.25
C LEU A 469 6.66 -18.94 -1.36
N ASP A 470 7.54 -19.72 -0.71
CA ASP A 470 8.60 -19.26 0.21
C ASP A 470 9.81 -18.75 -0.59
N ASN A 471 9.90 -17.42 -0.77
CA ASN A 471 11.00 -16.75 -1.44
C ASN A 471 11.93 -15.99 -0.49
N GLY A 472 11.65 -16.05 0.81
CA GLY A 472 12.43 -15.48 1.89
C GLY A 472 12.37 -13.96 1.98
N THR A 473 11.34 -13.30 1.44
CA THR A 473 11.23 -11.83 1.48
C THR A 473 9.84 -11.29 1.11
N THR A 474 9.51 -10.06 1.56
CA THR A 474 8.36 -9.31 1.02
C THR A 474 8.77 -8.60 -0.28
N ALA A 475 8.70 -9.32 -1.40
CA ALA A 475 9.40 -8.94 -2.64
C ALA A 475 8.89 -7.65 -3.32
N MET A 476 7.59 -7.53 -3.60
CA MET A 476 7.06 -6.45 -4.45
C MET A 476 7.18 -5.05 -3.83
N THR A 477 7.25 -4.95 -2.51
CA THR A 477 7.28 -3.67 -1.78
C THR A 477 8.70 -3.19 -1.47
N GLY A 478 9.76 -3.96 -1.79
CA GLY A 478 11.15 -3.55 -1.54
C GLY A 478 11.97 -4.49 -0.64
N HIS A 479 11.66 -5.79 -0.64
CA HIS A 479 12.39 -6.82 0.11
C HIS A 479 12.36 -6.69 1.64
N GLN A 480 11.26 -6.20 2.21
CA GLN A 480 11.11 -6.06 3.67
C GLN A 480 11.12 -7.43 4.36
N ILE A 481 11.65 -7.45 5.59
CA ILE A 481 11.68 -8.63 6.45
C ILE A 481 10.27 -9.01 6.92
N HIS A 482 10.04 -10.30 7.12
CA HIS A 482 8.84 -10.86 7.72
C HIS A 482 9.25 -12.07 8.60
N PRO A 483 8.36 -12.68 9.39
CA PRO A 483 8.74 -13.73 10.35
C PRO A 483 9.43 -14.98 9.76
N GLY A 484 9.31 -15.22 8.45
CA GLY A 484 9.92 -16.36 7.76
C GLY A 484 11.34 -16.13 7.23
N VAL A 485 11.84 -14.89 7.28
CA VAL A 485 13.14 -14.50 6.71
C VAL A 485 14.29 -14.91 7.63
N ASP A 486 15.37 -15.44 7.04
CA ASP A 486 16.67 -15.54 7.74
C ASP A 486 17.36 -14.17 7.71
N THR A 487 17.39 -13.49 8.85
CA THR A 487 17.94 -12.13 8.97
C THR A 487 19.43 -12.10 9.34
N ALA A 488 20.04 -13.26 9.63
CA ALA A 488 21.47 -13.32 10.00
C ALA A 488 22.41 -12.73 8.91
N PRO A 489 22.19 -12.95 7.60
CA PRO A 489 22.99 -12.31 6.54
C PRO A 489 22.91 -10.79 6.51
N MET A 490 21.90 -10.19 7.14
CA MET A 490 21.71 -8.75 7.24
C MET A 490 22.30 -8.15 8.53
N GLY A 491 22.87 -8.99 9.40
CA GLY A 491 23.40 -8.58 10.71
C GLY A 491 22.32 -8.25 11.75
N ILE A 492 21.10 -8.78 11.58
CA ILE A 492 19.97 -8.53 12.48
C ILE A 492 19.59 -9.84 13.17
N GLU A 493 19.61 -9.85 14.51
CA GLU A 493 19.20 -10.99 15.31
C GLU A 493 17.67 -11.00 15.48
N ARG A 494 16.98 -11.91 14.77
CA ARG A 494 15.55 -12.18 14.91
C ARG A 494 15.29 -13.67 14.79
N THR A 495 14.27 -14.17 15.48
CA THR A 495 13.83 -15.55 15.37
C THR A 495 13.15 -15.79 14.02
N ARG A 496 13.73 -16.65 13.19
CA ARG A 496 13.07 -17.15 11.98
C ARG A 496 12.05 -18.24 12.34
N ILE A 497 10.80 -18.06 11.92
CA ILE A 497 9.74 -19.05 12.08
C ILE A 497 9.75 -20.00 10.88
N SER A 498 9.90 -21.30 11.14
CA SER A 498 9.79 -22.34 10.11
C SER A 498 8.33 -22.49 9.67
N ILE A 499 8.04 -22.20 8.40
CA ILE A 499 6.72 -22.41 7.80
C ILE A 499 6.33 -23.89 7.90
N GLU A 500 7.26 -24.82 7.68
CA GLU A 500 6.98 -26.26 7.78
C GLU A 500 6.52 -26.65 9.19
N ASN A 501 7.24 -26.22 10.22
CA ASN A 501 6.89 -26.54 11.61
C ASN A 501 5.57 -25.88 12.02
N LEU A 502 5.32 -24.66 11.55
CA LEU A 502 4.06 -23.95 11.79
C LEU A 502 2.87 -24.67 11.14
N VAL A 503 2.99 -25.00 9.85
CA VAL A 503 1.97 -25.75 9.10
C VAL A 503 1.68 -27.10 9.75
N ARG A 504 2.74 -27.82 10.17
CA ARG A 504 2.60 -29.09 10.91
C ARG A 504 1.92 -28.88 12.27
N GLY A 505 2.26 -27.81 12.99
CA GLY A 505 1.67 -27.47 14.29
C GLY A 505 0.19 -27.07 14.21
N ILE A 506 -0.28 -26.59 13.05
CA ILE A 506 -1.71 -26.31 12.80
C ILE A 506 -2.50 -27.61 12.59
N GLY A 507 -1.84 -28.72 12.21
CA GLY A 507 -2.46 -30.03 12.03
C GLY A 507 -2.55 -30.52 10.58
N VAL A 508 -1.76 -29.94 9.65
CA VAL A 508 -1.67 -30.47 8.29
C VAL A 508 -0.83 -31.75 8.28
N GLU A 509 -1.40 -32.83 7.74
CA GLU A 509 -0.74 -34.15 7.68
C GLU A 509 0.11 -34.33 6.42
N ASP A 510 -0.38 -33.88 5.26
CA ASP A 510 0.33 -33.97 3.98
C ASP A 510 1.08 -32.66 3.66
N ILE A 511 2.41 -32.69 3.86
CA ILE A 511 3.28 -31.53 3.67
C ILE A 511 4.45 -31.90 2.74
N HIS A 512 4.64 -31.10 1.68
CA HIS A 512 5.73 -31.28 0.71
C HIS A 512 6.63 -30.05 0.66
N VAL A 513 7.89 -30.18 1.10
CA VAL A 513 8.89 -29.10 0.94
C VAL A 513 9.70 -29.36 -0.33
N VAL A 514 9.58 -28.46 -1.31
CA VAL A 514 10.19 -28.63 -2.64
C VAL A 514 11.14 -27.50 -2.99
N LYS A 515 12.16 -27.83 -3.80
CA LYS A 515 12.97 -26.84 -4.51
C LYS A 515 12.42 -26.68 -5.93
N PRO A 516 11.72 -25.57 -6.27
CA PRO A 516 10.95 -25.44 -7.50
C PRO A 516 11.78 -25.56 -8.78
N PHE A 517 13.09 -25.27 -8.75
CA PHE A 517 13.97 -25.50 -9.90
C PHE A 517 14.25 -26.98 -10.19
N LYS A 518 13.87 -27.92 -9.31
CA LYS A 518 13.95 -29.36 -9.56
C LYS A 518 12.60 -29.87 -10.09
N LEU A 519 12.26 -29.49 -11.33
CA LEU A 519 10.91 -29.62 -11.89
C LEU A 519 10.31 -31.03 -11.73
N LYS A 520 11.07 -32.08 -12.03
CA LYS A 520 10.59 -33.46 -11.90
C LYS A 520 10.11 -33.78 -10.47
N LYS A 521 10.91 -33.44 -9.46
CA LYS A 521 10.56 -33.65 -8.05
C LYS A 521 9.40 -32.77 -7.60
N THR A 522 9.34 -31.53 -8.10
CA THR A 522 8.22 -30.63 -7.84
C THR A 522 6.93 -31.18 -8.43
N MET A 523 6.94 -31.68 -9.67
CA MET A 523 5.77 -32.32 -10.29
C MET A 523 5.35 -33.60 -9.56
N GLU A 524 6.29 -34.41 -9.06
CA GLU A 524 5.99 -35.59 -8.22
C GLU A 524 5.25 -35.19 -6.94
N ALA A 525 5.72 -34.15 -6.24
CA ALA A 525 5.06 -33.62 -5.04
C ALA A 525 3.67 -33.03 -5.34
N VAL A 526 3.55 -32.25 -6.42
CA VAL A 526 2.27 -31.69 -6.88
C VAL A 526 1.28 -32.80 -7.22
N LYS A 527 1.74 -33.88 -7.86
CA LYS A 527 0.91 -35.05 -8.16
C LYS A 527 0.45 -35.76 -6.88
N SER A 528 1.35 -35.96 -5.92
CA SER A 528 1.01 -36.51 -4.60
C SER A 528 -0.05 -35.66 -3.89
N ALA A 529 0.09 -34.33 -3.93
CA ALA A 529 -0.86 -33.39 -3.33
C ALA A 529 -2.24 -33.43 -4.02
N MET A 530 -2.28 -33.64 -5.34
CA MET A 530 -3.53 -33.76 -6.11
C MET A 530 -4.33 -35.03 -5.78
N GLU A 531 -3.61 -36.11 -5.47
CA GLU A 531 -4.15 -37.42 -5.14
C GLU A 531 -4.56 -37.52 -3.65
N TYR A 532 -4.09 -36.60 -2.80
CA TYR A 532 -4.41 -36.58 -1.37
C TYR A 532 -5.85 -36.14 -1.09
N ASP A 533 -6.58 -36.90 -0.26
CA ASP A 533 -7.97 -36.61 0.12
C ASP A 533 -8.07 -35.71 1.37
N GLY A 534 -7.62 -34.47 1.23
CA GLY A 534 -7.58 -33.51 2.34
C GLY A 534 -6.92 -32.19 1.95
N ILE A 535 -6.59 -31.38 2.94
CA ILE A 535 -5.73 -30.21 2.74
C ILE A 535 -4.28 -30.68 2.63
N SER A 536 -3.67 -30.46 1.46
CA SER A 536 -2.25 -30.72 1.21
C SER A 536 -1.51 -29.39 1.12
N VAL A 537 -0.35 -29.27 1.77
CA VAL A 537 0.47 -28.06 1.72
C VAL A 537 1.80 -28.31 1.01
N ILE A 538 2.06 -27.56 -0.05
CA ILE A 538 3.36 -27.54 -0.74
C ILE A 538 4.10 -26.27 -0.36
N ILE A 539 5.26 -26.40 0.29
CA ILE A 539 6.17 -25.29 0.57
C ILE A 539 7.22 -25.25 -0.54
N SER A 540 7.03 -24.35 -1.49
CA SER A 540 7.92 -24.13 -2.63
C SER A 540 9.04 -23.15 -2.25
N GLN A 541 10.12 -23.68 -1.68
CA GLN A 541 11.17 -22.88 -1.05
C GLN A 541 12.37 -22.59 -1.97
N GLU A 542 12.50 -21.36 -2.45
CA GLU A 542 13.67 -20.88 -3.18
C GLU A 542 13.77 -19.37 -3.11
N LEU A 543 14.96 -18.84 -2.78
CA LEU A 543 15.12 -17.40 -2.54
C LEU A 543 14.78 -16.58 -3.79
N CYS A 544 14.13 -15.44 -3.57
CA CYS A 544 14.00 -14.42 -4.61
C CYS A 544 15.41 -14.06 -5.14
N PRO A 545 15.66 -14.13 -6.46
CA PRO A 545 16.99 -13.87 -7.00
C PRO A 545 17.44 -12.43 -6.81
N LEU A 546 16.51 -11.48 -6.72
CA LEU A 546 16.81 -10.08 -6.44
C LEU A 546 17.20 -9.88 -4.97
N PHE A 547 16.45 -10.49 -4.04
CA PHE A 547 16.78 -10.45 -2.62
C PHE A 547 18.12 -11.12 -2.33
N ALA A 548 18.35 -12.31 -2.89
CA ALA A 548 19.62 -13.01 -2.74
C ALA A 548 20.80 -12.16 -3.25
N LYS A 549 20.62 -11.35 -4.31
CA LYS A 549 21.67 -10.41 -4.76
C LYS A 549 21.88 -9.30 -3.74
N ALA A 550 20.80 -8.72 -3.21
CA ALA A 550 20.84 -7.63 -2.24
C ALA A 550 21.48 -8.05 -0.91
N THR A 551 21.30 -9.31 -0.48
CA THR A 551 21.86 -9.84 0.78
C THR A 551 23.18 -10.63 0.60
N GLY A 552 23.74 -10.66 -0.60
CA GLY A 552 24.98 -11.41 -0.88
C GLY A 552 24.83 -12.94 -0.88
N GLN A 553 23.60 -13.46 -0.87
CA GLN A 553 23.29 -14.89 -0.90
C GLN A 553 23.14 -15.46 -2.32
N PHE A 554 23.28 -14.63 -3.35
CA PHE A 554 23.11 -15.04 -4.75
C PHE A 554 24.24 -15.95 -5.22
N LYS A 555 23.89 -17.17 -5.61
CA LYS A 555 24.83 -18.12 -6.21
C LYS A 555 24.98 -17.83 -7.70
N LYS A 556 26.17 -17.36 -8.11
CA LYS A 556 26.49 -17.17 -9.53
C LYS A 556 26.36 -18.51 -10.27
N ALA A 557 25.48 -18.54 -11.28
CA ALA A 557 25.31 -19.66 -12.20
C ALA A 557 25.58 -19.21 -13.63
N ARG A 558 25.93 -20.16 -14.51
CA ARG A 558 26.20 -19.85 -15.92
C ARG A 558 24.88 -19.53 -16.64
N PRO A 559 24.83 -18.45 -17.44
CA PRO A 559 23.68 -18.20 -18.30
C PRO A 559 23.57 -19.29 -19.38
N PHE A 560 22.38 -19.45 -19.93
CA PHE A 560 22.10 -20.44 -20.98
C PHE A 560 22.00 -19.76 -22.36
N TYR A 561 22.19 -20.55 -23.41
CA TYR A 561 21.93 -20.16 -24.80
C TYR A 561 21.16 -21.28 -25.51
N ILE A 562 20.52 -20.95 -26.65
CA ILE A 562 19.83 -21.92 -27.49
C ILE A 562 20.77 -22.37 -28.60
N ASN A 563 21.04 -23.67 -28.67
CA ASN A 563 21.73 -24.26 -29.80
C ASN A 563 20.74 -24.45 -30.97
N HIS A 564 20.80 -23.55 -31.94
CA HIS A 564 19.90 -23.55 -33.10
C HIS A 564 20.07 -24.76 -34.03
N SER A 565 21.19 -25.48 -33.99
CA SER A 565 21.32 -26.73 -34.76
C SER A 565 20.54 -27.90 -34.16
N LYS A 566 20.24 -27.84 -32.85
CA LYS A 566 19.38 -28.81 -32.15
C LYS A 566 17.93 -28.34 -32.05
N CYS A 567 17.70 -27.04 -31.96
CA CYS A 567 16.37 -26.48 -31.73
C CYS A 567 15.46 -26.60 -32.96
N LYS A 568 14.34 -27.30 -32.80
CA LYS A 568 13.28 -27.43 -33.84
C LYS A 568 12.25 -26.30 -33.85
N ASN A 569 12.49 -25.22 -33.12
CA ASN A 569 11.65 -24.02 -33.10
C ASN A 569 10.17 -24.25 -32.68
N HIS A 570 9.91 -25.22 -31.80
CA HIS A 570 8.58 -25.48 -31.22
C HIS A 570 8.12 -24.39 -30.22
N ARG A 571 9.08 -23.58 -29.72
CA ARG A 571 8.85 -22.41 -28.84
C ARG A 571 8.27 -22.69 -27.45
N ASP A 572 8.18 -23.93 -27.00
CA ASP A 572 7.69 -24.26 -25.64
C ASP A 572 8.42 -23.50 -24.53
N CYS A 573 9.73 -23.27 -24.69
CA CYS A 573 10.53 -22.52 -23.72
C CYS A 573 10.02 -21.09 -23.47
N ILE A 574 9.43 -20.43 -24.49
CA ILE A 574 8.83 -19.09 -24.34
C ILE A 574 7.32 -19.18 -24.14
N ASN A 575 6.65 -20.12 -24.82
CA ASN A 575 5.19 -20.28 -24.80
C ASN A 575 4.64 -20.96 -23.55
N LEU A 576 5.47 -21.65 -22.76
CA LEU A 576 5.04 -22.27 -21.49
C LEU A 576 5.65 -21.54 -20.29
N LEU A 577 6.88 -21.05 -20.42
CA LEU A 577 7.57 -20.42 -19.31
C LEU A 577 7.49 -18.90 -19.36
N ALA A 578 7.53 -18.23 -20.52
CA ALA A 578 7.54 -16.76 -20.68
C ALA A 578 8.63 -15.98 -19.92
N CYS A 579 9.82 -16.58 -19.76
CA CYS A 579 10.93 -15.94 -19.06
C CYS A 579 11.35 -14.63 -19.78
N PRO A 580 11.48 -13.49 -19.09
CA PRO A 580 11.86 -12.22 -19.73
C PRO A 580 13.31 -12.20 -20.23
N ALA A 581 14.12 -13.20 -19.88
CA ALA A 581 15.42 -13.41 -20.51
C ALA A 581 15.31 -14.06 -21.91
N MET A 582 14.11 -14.31 -22.43
CA MET A 582 13.87 -14.87 -23.76
C MET A 582 13.11 -13.90 -24.64
N TYR A 583 13.51 -13.80 -25.90
CA TYR A 583 12.84 -12.99 -26.91
C TYR A 583 12.90 -13.67 -28.28
N LEU A 584 12.10 -13.19 -29.23
CA LEU A 584 12.16 -13.63 -30.62
C LEU A 584 13.10 -12.72 -31.41
N ASP A 585 14.09 -13.33 -32.06
CA ASP A 585 14.91 -12.72 -33.10
C ASP A 585 14.49 -13.35 -34.44
N GLY A 586 13.74 -12.60 -35.24
CA GLY A 586 12.99 -13.14 -36.37
C GLY A 586 12.02 -14.24 -35.93
N ASP A 587 12.22 -15.46 -36.40
CA ASP A 587 11.38 -16.62 -36.06
C ASP A 587 11.96 -17.49 -34.95
N ARG A 588 13.17 -17.20 -34.43
CA ARG A 588 13.87 -18.04 -33.45
C ARG A 588 13.85 -17.41 -32.06
N VAL A 589 13.74 -18.26 -31.04
CA VAL A 589 13.89 -17.84 -29.65
C VAL A 589 15.38 -17.69 -29.32
N VAL A 590 15.75 -16.58 -28.69
CA VAL A 590 17.09 -16.27 -28.18
C VAL A 590 17.04 -16.02 -26.67
N ILE A 591 18.11 -16.35 -25.95
CA ILE A 591 18.27 -16.05 -24.51
C ILE A 591 19.22 -14.88 -24.33
N ASP A 592 18.77 -13.83 -23.66
CA ASP A 592 19.63 -12.74 -23.18
C ASP A 592 20.49 -13.25 -22.01
N LYS A 593 21.80 -13.37 -22.27
CA LYS A 593 22.81 -13.82 -21.31
C LYS A 593 23.00 -12.87 -20.12
N ASN A 594 22.67 -11.59 -20.26
CA ASN A 594 22.81 -10.59 -19.20
C ASN A 594 21.64 -10.68 -18.21
N LEU A 595 20.47 -11.08 -18.68
CA LEU A 595 19.27 -11.28 -17.84
C LEU A 595 19.18 -12.70 -17.28
N CYS A 596 19.71 -13.71 -17.99
CA CYS A 596 19.62 -15.10 -17.58
C CYS A 596 20.41 -15.36 -16.28
N ILE A 597 19.71 -15.79 -15.23
CA ILE A 597 20.32 -16.13 -13.93
C ILE A 597 20.79 -17.59 -13.81
N GLY A 598 20.66 -18.39 -14.87
CA GLY A 598 21.14 -19.77 -14.87
C GLY A 598 20.29 -20.77 -14.06
N CYS A 599 18.99 -20.51 -13.84
CA CYS A 599 18.12 -21.39 -13.04
C CYS A 599 17.83 -22.77 -13.66
N SER A 600 18.22 -23.02 -14.91
CA SER A 600 18.07 -24.28 -15.67
C SER A 600 16.64 -24.77 -15.98
N VAL A 601 15.59 -24.08 -15.51
CA VAL A 601 14.19 -24.48 -15.72
C VAL A 601 13.86 -24.68 -17.20
N CYS A 602 14.24 -23.74 -18.06
CA CYS A 602 14.00 -23.86 -19.50
C CYS A 602 14.73 -25.03 -20.15
N ALA A 603 15.93 -25.37 -19.68
CA ALA A 603 16.67 -26.52 -20.18
C ALA A 603 15.98 -27.85 -19.83
N GLN A 604 15.32 -27.93 -18.67
CA GLN A 604 14.55 -29.10 -18.26
C GLN A 604 13.23 -29.26 -19.06
N VAL A 605 12.70 -28.18 -19.63
CA VAL A 605 11.46 -28.18 -20.43
C VAL A 605 11.73 -28.43 -21.92
N CYS A 606 12.97 -28.26 -22.40
CA CYS A 606 13.29 -28.40 -23.81
C CYS A 606 13.38 -29.88 -24.24
N PRO A 607 12.47 -30.39 -25.10
CA PRO A 607 12.48 -31.79 -25.53
C PRO A 607 13.74 -32.16 -26.33
N GLU A 608 14.31 -31.21 -27.07
CA GLU A 608 15.50 -31.41 -27.90
C GLU A 608 16.83 -31.27 -27.14
N ASN A 609 16.78 -30.96 -25.83
CA ASN A 609 17.96 -30.62 -25.03
C ASN A 609 18.84 -29.55 -25.72
N ALA A 610 18.19 -28.59 -26.39
CA ALA A 610 18.84 -27.56 -27.18
C ALA A 610 19.31 -26.36 -26.35
N ILE A 611 18.85 -26.23 -25.11
CA ILE A 611 19.21 -25.13 -24.21
C ILE A 611 20.40 -25.56 -23.34
N LEU A 612 21.56 -24.96 -23.60
CA LEU A 612 22.84 -25.37 -23.02
C LEU A 612 23.47 -24.25 -22.20
N PRO A 613 24.22 -24.55 -21.12
CA PRO A 613 24.95 -23.53 -20.40
C PRO A 613 26.04 -22.94 -21.29
N LEU A 614 26.26 -21.63 -21.20
CA LEU A 614 27.38 -20.97 -21.86
C LEU A 614 28.70 -21.57 -21.38
N LYS A 615 29.65 -21.73 -22.30
CA LYS A 615 31.02 -22.14 -21.96
C LYS A 615 31.68 -21.05 -21.11
N ALA A 616 32.53 -21.47 -20.18
CA ALA A 616 33.24 -20.59 -19.25
C ALA A 616 34.18 -19.64 -19.99
#